data_AF-A0A2D8VEA7-F1
#
_entry.id   AF-A0A2D8VEA7-F1
#
_cell.length_a   1.000
_cell.length_b   1.000
_cell.length_c   1.000
_cell.angle_alpha   90.00
_cell.angle_beta   90.00
_cell.angle_gamma   90.00
#
_symmetry.space_group_name_H-M   'P 1'
#
loop_
_entity.id
_entity.type
_entity.pdbx_description
1 polymer ?
#
loop_
_entity_poly.entity_id
_entity_poly.type
_entity_poly.pdbx_seq_one_letter_code
_entity_poly.pdbx_strand_id
1 'polypeptide(L)'
;MQVSAEQADVKKIRMSFALGVVLFLCGLLLTLSIVQGAEEREWTNSEGKTIRAKFVSANAQTVTLSMGGKVYVLKLSSLSSESQALASELAKAQPASRYVKARPLSKTHQKAVEQALAASFSEVRKEDYDFAELSEFDALLPGNEEVFRSLVWNAYRKGAALDEMQPDHKAGKVVSGEYVSPYVVRKVGKMPESGWPLVIAMHGGGKAPKALNDSQWRVMQRYYRDHPGDGGYLYLALRAPTDAWNGFYTGYVYPLVARLIRQMLVCEGVDSDKVFLIGYSHGGYGAFAIGPKMADRFAAIHSSAAAPTDGESSAKNLLNTPFTFMIGESDLAYGRLKRCLAFDQAVKDLRGPRKDAYPVRMLLKKGFGHGGLPDRDHLETMMPAVRNPIPNSLVWQPTDSVVGRFSWLEIPAPAKKQLVEATRTGNRFEIKLEGTESLNLYLDERMVDYRKPVVVEVNGKTVVDRFLRPSMEVLCRTLLERGDPKLAFTSKITIEAKP
;
A
#
# COMPACT_ATOMS: atom_id res chain seq x y z
N MET A 1 -20.62 32.12 55.87
CA MET A 1 -19.61 32.87 55.10
C MET A 1 -18.71 31.98 54.21
N GLN A 2 -18.93 30.66 54.10
CA GLN A 2 -18.00 29.73 53.41
C GLN A 2 -18.16 29.64 51.87
N VAL A 3 -19.31 30.03 51.30
CA VAL A 3 -19.61 29.82 49.86
C VAL A 3 -18.71 30.65 48.91
N SER A 4 -18.08 31.73 49.39
CA SER A 4 -17.22 32.58 48.55
C SER A 4 -15.80 32.06 48.36
N ALA A 5 -15.29 31.20 49.27
CA ALA A 5 -13.92 30.68 49.18
C ALA A 5 -13.79 29.65 48.05
N GLU A 6 -14.72 28.69 47.98
CA GLU A 6 -14.73 27.62 46.98
C GLU A 6 -14.89 28.19 45.54
N GLN A 7 -15.71 29.22 45.37
CA GLN A 7 -15.81 29.94 44.09
C GLN A 7 -14.55 30.74 43.73
N ALA A 8 -13.75 31.17 44.71
CA ALA A 8 -12.50 31.89 44.47
C ALA A 8 -11.38 30.94 43.98
N ASP A 9 -11.26 29.74 44.57
CA ASP A 9 -10.27 28.76 44.10
C ASP A 9 -10.63 28.16 42.75
N VAL A 10 -11.92 27.90 42.45
CA VAL A 10 -12.34 27.56 41.07
C VAL A 10 -11.98 28.68 40.07
N LYS A 11 -11.97 29.95 40.50
CA LYS A 11 -11.48 31.09 39.68
C LYS A 11 -9.96 31.09 39.50
N LYS A 12 -9.16 30.79 40.54
CA LYS A 12 -7.70 30.63 40.43
C LYS A 12 -7.30 29.40 39.61
N ILE A 13 -8.05 28.31 39.70
CA ILE A 13 -7.80 27.09 38.91
C ILE A 13 -7.92 27.39 37.40
N ARG A 14 -8.92 28.18 37.00
CA ARG A 14 -9.15 28.64 35.60
C ARG A 14 -8.02 29.48 34.99
N MET A 15 -7.07 30.01 35.76
CA MET A 15 -6.00 30.87 35.21
C MET A 15 -4.69 30.12 34.89
N SER A 16 -4.44 28.93 35.47
CA SER A 16 -3.25 28.13 35.10
C SER A 16 -3.48 27.23 33.89
N PHE A 17 -4.74 26.85 33.60
CA PHE A 17 -5.08 26.35 32.27
C PHE A 17 -5.19 27.57 31.34
N ALA A 18 -4.13 27.80 30.55
CA ALA A 18 -4.07 28.91 29.59
C ALA A 18 -5.17 28.75 28.51
N LEU A 19 -6.32 29.35 28.77
CA LEU A 19 -7.55 29.14 28.03
C LEU A 19 -7.53 29.86 26.68
N GLY A 20 -7.05 29.15 25.64
CA GLY A 20 -7.22 29.55 24.24
C GLY A 20 -8.69 29.44 23.80
N VAL A 21 -9.53 30.37 24.24
CA VAL A 21 -10.99 30.33 24.01
C VAL A 21 -11.31 30.67 22.55
N VAL A 22 -11.58 29.64 21.74
CA VAL A 22 -12.24 29.78 20.43
C VAL A 22 -13.70 29.34 20.55
N LEU A 23 -14.60 30.31 20.68
CA LEU A 23 -16.04 30.10 20.80
C LEU A 23 -16.69 29.81 19.42
N PHE A 24 -16.64 28.55 18.97
CA PHE A 24 -17.41 28.12 17.79
C PHE A 24 -18.86 27.80 18.16
N LEU A 25 -19.79 28.69 17.80
CA LEU A 25 -21.17 28.69 18.34
C LEU A 25 -22.16 27.72 17.63
N CYS A 26 -21.69 26.84 16.75
CA CYS A 26 -22.55 25.94 15.95
C CYS A 26 -22.33 24.47 16.31
N GLY A 27 -23.29 23.86 17.02
CA GLY A 27 -23.30 22.41 17.33
C GLY A 27 -23.82 22.01 18.72
N LEU A 28 -24.24 22.97 19.55
CA LEU A 28 -24.47 22.78 21.00
C LEU A 28 -25.53 21.73 21.39
N LEU A 29 -26.46 21.39 20.49
CA LEU A 29 -27.62 20.54 20.81
C LEU A 29 -27.36 19.02 20.79
N LEU A 30 -26.24 18.54 20.20
CA LEU A 30 -25.94 17.10 20.10
C LEU A 30 -24.78 16.62 21.01
N THR A 31 -24.07 17.52 21.69
CA THR A 31 -22.95 17.12 22.57
C THR A 31 -23.39 16.63 23.94
N LEU A 32 -24.61 16.96 24.38
CA LEU A 32 -25.10 16.67 25.74
C LEU A 32 -25.36 15.17 25.99
N SER A 33 -25.89 14.44 24.99
CA SER A 33 -26.27 13.03 25.15
C SER A 33 -25.09 12.09 25.44
N ILE A 34 -23.89 12.42 24.95
CA ILE A 34 -22.67 11.61 25.18
C ILE A 34 -22.13 11.86 26.61
N VAL A 35 -22.26 13.09 27.11
CA VAL A 35 -21.74 13.51 28.42
C VAL A 35 -22.53 12.89 29.58
N GLN A 36 -23.77 12.45 29.37
CA GLN A 36 -24.55 11.77 30.42
C GLN A 36 -23.93 10.42 30.82
N GLY A 37 -23.46 9.61 29.87
CA GLY A 37 -22.90 8.27 30.13
C GLY A 37 -21.40 8.22 30.46
N ALA A 38 -20.62 9.25 30.13
CA ALA A 38 -19.18 9.27 30.41
C ALA A 38 -18.85 9.42 31.91
N GLU A 39 -17.84 8.71 32.41
CA GLU A 39 -17.32 8.90 33.77
C GLU A 39 -16.51 10.19 33.92
N GLU A 40 -16.49 10.76 35.13
CA GLU A 40 -15.51 11.80 35.48
C GLU A 40 -14.18 11.14 35.85
N ARG A 41 -13.10 11.61 35.23
CA ARG A 41 -11.74 11.12 35.43
C ARG A 41 -10.82 12.31 35.75
N GLU A 42 -9.67 12.02 36.33
CA GLU A 42 -8.66 13.04 36.63
C GLU A 42 -7.81 13.36 35.39
N TRP A 43 -7.53 14.65 35.21
CA TRP A 43 -6.75 15.22 34.11
C TRP A 43 -5.75 16.20 34.66
N THR A 44 -4.46 15.91 34.48
CA THR A 44 -3.35 16.67 35.05
C THR A 44 -2.68 17.47 33.94
N ASN A 45 -2.46 18.78 34.15
CA ASN A 45 -1.68 19.59 33.21
C ASN A 45 -0.17 19.30 33.32
N SER A 46 0.63 19.84 32.41
CA SER A 46 2.10 19.73 32.43
C SER A 46 2.78 20.40 33.64
N GLU A 47 2.03 21.11 34.49
CA GLU A 47 2.48 21.76 35.73
C GLU A 47 2.11 20.92 36.99
N GLY A 48 1.56 19.72 36.82
CA GLY A 48 1.11 18.85 37.92
C GLY A 48 -0.27 19.20 38.50
N LYS A 49 -1.05 20.07 37.83
CA LYS A 49 -2.35 20.55 38.32
C LYS A 49 -3.51 19.71 37.80
N THR A 50 -4.20 19.02 38.70
CA THR A 50 -5.33 18.12 38.37
C THR A 50 -6.69 18.83 38.34
N ILE A 51 -7.56 18.41 37.43
CA ILE A 51 -9.01 18.67 37.43
C ILE A 51 -9.77 17.35 37.26
N ARG A 52 -11.02 17.27 37.74
CA ARG A 52 -11.94 16.18 37.34
C ARG A 52 -12.88 16.64 36.23
N ALA A 53 -12.95 15.85 35.17
CA ALA A 53 -13.79 16.13 34.00
C ALA A 53 -14.15 14.83 33.25
N LYS A 54 -15.28 14.87 32.55
CA LYS A 54 -15.69 13.80 31.64
C LYS A 54 -14.96 13.92 30.31
N PHE A 55 -14.51 12.81 29.74
CA PHE A 55 -13.94 12.79 28.40
C PHE A 55 -15.04 13.03 27.34
N VAL A 56 -14.76 13.89 26.35
CA VAL A 56 -15.68 14.13 25.21
C VAL A 56 -15.07 13.62 23.92
N SER A 57 -13.79 13.90 23.64
CA SER A 57 -13.02 13.35 22.51
C SER A 57 -11.53 13.76 22.62
N ALA A 58 -10.65 13.20 21.78
CA ALA A 58 -9.30 13.72 21.55
C ALA A 58 -8.86 13.51 20.09
N ASN A 59 -7.82 14.22 19.67
CA ASN A 59 -7.02 13.98 18.45
C ASN A 59 -5.51 14.16 18.79
N ALA A 60 -4.62 14.10 17.80
CA ALA A 60 -3.17 14.22 18.01
C ALA A 60 -2.73 15.54 18.69
N GLN A 61 -3.53 16.60 18.57
CA GLN A 61 -3.17 17.96 18.99
C GLN A 61 -3.92 18.43 20.25
N THR A 62 -5.10 17.85 20.54
CA THR A 62 -6.04 18.35 21.55
C THR A 62 -6.83 17.24 22.25
N VAL A 63 -7.22 17.50 23.50
CA VAL A 63 -8.34 16.80 24.17
C VAL A 63 -9.53 17.75 24.31
N THR A 64 -10.73 17.19 24.26
CA THR A 64 -11.98 17.86 24.58
C THR A 64 -12.57 17.22 25.83
N LEU A 65 -12.79 18.03 26.88
CA LEU A 65 -13.28 17.62 28.19
C LEU A 65 -14.58 18.35 28.54
N SER A 66 -15.43 17.75 29.37
CA SER A 66 -16.66 18.35 29.89
C SER A 66 -16.63 18.39 31.42
N MET A 67 -16.72 19.60 31.98
CA MET A 67 -16.69 19.86 33.43
C MET A 67 -17.83 20.83 33.77
N GLY A 68 -18.68 20.46 34.74
CA GLY A 68 -19.83 21.29 35.15
C GLY A 68 -20.79 21.63 33.99
N GLY A 69 -20.99 20.70 33.06
CA GLY A 69 -21.83 20.88 31.87
C GLY A 69 -21.24 21.79 30.77
N LYS A 70 -19.99 22.27 30.93
CA LYS A 70 -19.29 23.09 29.93
C LYS A 70 -18.15 22.31 29.29
N VAL A 71 -18.02 22.47 27.97
CA VAL A 71 -17.01 21.80 27.15
C VAL A 71 -15.77 22.70 27.00
N TYR A 72 -14.60 22.11 27.17
CA TYR A 72 -13.29 22.76 27.09
C TYR A 72 -12.39 21.99 26.12
N VAL A 73 -11.69 22.70 25.23
CA VAL A 73 -10.66 22.13 24.37
C VAL A 73 -9.30 22.56 24.90
N LEU A 74 -8.41 21.60 25.13
CA LEU A 74 -7.07 21.79 25.68
C LEU A 74 -6.04 21.20 24.70
N LYS A 75 -4.84 21.78 24.59
CA LYS A 75 -3.76 21.17 23.81
C LYS A 75 -3.31 19.87 24.48
N LEU A 76 -3.15 18.79 23.73
CA LEU A 76 -2.73 17.50 24.27
C LEU A 76 -1.34 17.61 24.93
N SER A 77 -0.44 18.37 24.31
CA SER A 77 0.89 18.72 24.84
C SER A 77 0.90 19.66 26.06
N SER A 78 -0.27 20.14 26.54
CA SER A 78 -0.39 20.87 27.82
C SER A 78 -0.78 19.97 29.00
N LEU A 79 -0.81 18.65 28.78
CA LEU A 79 -1.15 17.64 29.79
C LEU A 79 0.04 16.79 30.21
N SER A 80 -0.04 16.17 31.38
CA SER A 80 0.90 15.15 31.83
C SER A 80 0.89 13.92 30.91
N SER A 81 1.98 13.16 30.87
CA SER A 81 2.13 11.96 30.01
C SER A 81 1.01 10.93 30.23
N GLU A 82 0.58 10.76 31.48
CA GLU A 82 -0.49 9.85 31.89
C GLU A 82 -1.85 10.34 31.36
N SER A 83 -2.07 11.66 31.41
CA SER A 83 -3.29 12.29 30.90
C SER A 83 -3.34 12.28 29.36
N GLN A 84 -2.18 12.37 28.68
CA GLN A 84 -2.07 12.16 27.23
C GLN A 84 -2.35 10.69 26.86
N ALA A 85 -1.82 9.73 27.63
CA ALA A 85 -2.10 8.31 27.44
C ALA A 85 -3.59 7.99 27.66
N LEU A 86 -4.22 8.53 28.71
CA LEU A 86 -5.64 8.39 28.99
C LEU A 86 -6.51 8.99 27.88
N ALA A 87 -6.17 10.17 27.35
CA ALA A 87 -6.84 10.74 26.18
C ALA A 87 -6.73 9.82 24.95
N SER A 88 -5.55 9.22 24.72
CA SER A 88 -5.31 8.26 23.64
C SER A 88 -6.12 6.97 23.82
N GLU A 89 -6.26 6.45 25.04
CA GLU A 89 -7.06 5.27 25.37
C GLU A 89 -8.56 5.53 25.13
N LEU A 90 -9.11 6.57 25.76
CA LEU A 90 -10.53 6.90 25.66
C LEU A 90 -10.94 7.30 24.23
N ALA A 91 -10.03 7.88 23.45
CA ALA A 91 -10.25 8.17 22.02
C ALA A 91 -10.38 6.92 21.12
N LYS A 92 -9.85 5.76 21.55
CA LYS A 92 -9.98 4.46 20.87
C LYS A 92 -11.27 3.73 21.26
N ALA A 93 -11.69 3.88 22.52
CA ALA A 93 -12.89 3.26 23.07
C ALA A 93 -14.19 3.94 22.58
N GLN A 94 -14.17 5.25 22.37
CA GLN A 94 -15.32 5.96 21.82
C GLN A 94 -15.58 5.60 20.35
N PRO A 95 -16.86 5.46 19.94
CA PRO A 95 -17.24 5.70 18.55
C PRO A 95 -16.76 7.10 18.15
N ALA A 96 -16.22 7.22 16.94
CA ALA A 96 -15.91 8.52 16.35
C ALA A 96 -17.22 9.25 15.98
N SER A 97 -17.90 9.75 17.02
CA SER A 97 -19.24 10.34 17.05
C SER A 97 -19.31 11.75 16.42
N ARG A 98 -18.48 11.97 15.40
CA ARG A 98 -18.48 13.10 14.47
C ARG A 98 -18.28 12.72 13.01
N TYR A 99 -18.39 11.42 12.65
CA TYR A 99 -18.68 10.97 11.29
C TYR A 99 -20.07 11.42 10.83
N VAL A 100 -20.26 12.73 10.70
CA VAL A 100 -21.38 13.35 10.00
C VAL A 100 -21.35 12.82 8.56
N LYS A 101 -22.52 12.50 8.00
CA LYS A 101 -22.67 12.07 6.59
C LYS A 101 -21.84 13.00 5.69
N ALA A 102 -20.87 12.41 4.99
CA ALA A 102 -19.74 13.12 4.40
C ALA A 102 -20.17 14.39 3.67
N ARG A 103 -19.66 15.54 4.13
CA ARG A 103 -19.79 16.80 3.42
C ARG A 103 -18.65 16.87 2.40
N PRO A 104 -18.92 17.12 1.11
CA PRO A 104 -17.87 17.31 0.12
C PRO A 104 -16.88 18.37 0.56
N LEU A 105 -15.59 18.09 0.39
CA LEU A 105 -14.51 19.01 0.72
C LEU A 105 -14.74 20.39 0.07
N SER A 106 -14.74 21.46 0.87
CA SER A 106 -14.93 22.81 0.34
C SER A 106 -13.73 23.23 -0.50
N LYS A 107 -13.93 24.07 -1.52
CA LYS A 107 -12.81 24.60 -2.34
C LYS A 107 -11.74 25.31 -1.49
N THR A 108 -12.14 25.93 -0.37
CA THR A 108 -11.24 26.55 0.60
C THR A 108 -10.39 25.52 1.33
N HIS A 109 -10.99 24.44 1.84
CA HIS A 109 -10.26 23.36 2.50
C HIS A 109 -9.37 22.59 1.52
N GLN A 110 -9.87 22.29 0.31
CA GLN A 110 -9.08 21.68 -0.75
C GLN A 110 -7.81 22.50 -1.03
N LYS A 111 -7.95 23.82 -1.23
CA LYS A 111 -6.80 24.69 -1.47
C LYS A 111 -5.81 24.72 -0.29
N ALA A 112 -6.29 24.72 0.95
CA ALA A 112 -5.42 24.65 2.13
C ALA A 112 -4.62 23.34 2.17
N VAL A 113 -5.29 22.20 1.92
CA VAL A 113 -4.67 20.87 1.80
C VAL A 113 -3.65 20.83 0.66
N GLU A 114 -3.98 21.37 -0.51
CA GLU A 114 -3.07 21.47 -1.66
C GLU A 114 -1.81 22.30 -1.32
N GLN A 115 -1.96 23.41 -0.60
CA GLN A 115 -0.84 24.26 -0.18
C GLN A 115 0.05 23.57 0.86
N ALA A 116 -0.53 22.91 1.86
CA ALA A 116 0.22 22.16 2.87
C ALA A 116 0.99 20.98 2.24
N LEU A 117 0.32 20.17 1.41
CA LEU A 117 0.95 19.05 0.71
C LEU A 117 2.05 19.48 -0.26
N ALA A 118 1.90 20.62 -0.92
CA ALA A 118 2.95 21.19 -1.76
C ALA A 118 4.22 21.56 -0.96
N ALA A 119 4.07 21.95 0.32
CA ALA A 119 5.20 22.20 1.22
C ALA A 119 5.81 20.89 1.77
N SER A 120 5.00 19.90 2.16
CA SER A 120 5.52 18.61 2.65
C SER A 120 6.25 17.81 1.56
N PHE A 121 5.86 17.93 0.28
CA PHE A 121 6.49 17.24 -0.87
C PHE A 121 7.41 18.10 -1.75
N SER A 122 7.79 19.31 -1.30
CA SER A 122 8.69 20.21 -2.04
C SER A 122 10.14 19.71 -2.17
N GLU A 123 10.58 18.83 -1.27
CA GLU A 123 11.94 18.30 -1.18
C GLU A 123 11.91 16.76 -1.12
N VAL A 124 13.04 16.11 -1.41
CA VAL A 124 13.14 14.63 -1.37
C VAL A 124 13.02 14.14 0.07
N ARG A 125 11.80 13.73 0.47
CA ARG A 125 11.52 13.15 1.78
C ARG A 125 11.97 11.69 1.82
N LYS A 126 12.62 11.32 2.93
CA LYS A 126 12.92 9.94 3.31
C LYS A 126 11.72 9.31 4.02
N GLU A 127 11.72 7.98 4.17
CA GLU A 127 10.64 7.22 4.81
C GLU A 127 10.48 7.52 6.33
N ASP A 128 11.55 8.01 6.99
CA ASP A 128 11.56 8.48 8.38
C ASP A 128 11.04 9.92 8.56
N TYR A 129 10.58 10.58 7.49
CA TYR A 129 9.98 11.92 7.58
C TYR A 129 8.65 11.89 8.36
N ASP A 130 8.48 12.88 9.23
CA ASP A 130 7.25 13.12 9.96
C ASP A 130 6.32 14.03 9.14
N PHE A 131 5.04 13.69 9.12
CA PHE A 131 3.95 14.42 8.45
C PHE A 131 2.90 14.92 9.47
N ALA A 132 3.26 14.97 10.76
CA ALA A 132 2.37 15.37 11.86
C ALA A 132 1.74 16.77 11.69
N GLU A 133 2.33 17.67 10.89
CA GLU A 133 1.74 18.96 10.54
C GLU A 133 0.40 18.80 9.80
N LEU A 134 0.28 17.77 8.96
CA LEU A 134 -0.92 17.51 8.17
C LEU A 134 -2.09 16.94 9.01
N SER A 135 -1.87 16.60 10.28
CA SER A 135 -2.90 16.05 11.19
C SER A 135 -4.05 17.03 11.47
N GLU A 136 -3.92 18.32 11.12
CA GLU A 136 -5.04 19.27 11.16
C GLU A 136 -6.18 18.88 10.19
N PHE A 137 -5.86 18.17 9.10
CA PHE A 137 -6.83 17.74 8.09
C PHE A 137 -7.43 16.34 8.34
N ASP A 138 -7.01 15.62 9.38
CA ASP A 138 -7.50 14.26 9.71
C ASP A 138 -9.02 14.23 9.89
N ALA A 139 -9.61 15.33 10.38
CA ALA A 139 -11.06 15.47 10.56
C ALA A 139 -11.85 15.65 9.23
N LEU A 140 -11.16 15.83 8.10
CA LEU A 140 -11.74 16.04 6.77
C LEU A 140 -11.61 14.80 5.85
N LEU A 141 -10.65 13.91 6.11
CA LEU A 141 -10.52 12.60 5.43
C LEU A 141 -11.83 11.79 5.37
N PRO A 142 -12.64 11.67 6.46
CA PRO A 142 -13.93 10.99 6.48
C PRO A 142 -14.86 11.22 5.26
N GLY A 143 -14.97 10.23 4.37
CA GLY A 143 -15.82 10.29 3.18
C GLY A 143 -15.31 11.23 2.08
N ASN A 144 -14.03 11.59 2.13
CA ASN A 144 -13.32 12.36 1.12
C ASN A 144 -11.95 11.72 0.79
N GLU A 145 -11.65 10.48 1.20
CA GLU A 145 -10.29 9.94 1.09
C GLU A 145 -9.85 9.74 -0.37
N GLU A 146 -10.76 9.47 -1.29
CA GLU A 146 -10.45 9.44 -2.74
C GLU A 146 -9.98 10.82 -3.25
N VAL A 147 -10.59 11.90 -2.76
CA VAL A 147 -10.16 13.27 -3.05
C VAL A 147 -8.78 13.51 -2.43
N PHE A 148 -8.61 13.27 -1.13
CA PHE A 148 -7.34 13.47 -0.44
C PHE A 148 -6.20 12.65 -1.07
N ARG A 149 -6.42 11.38 -1.39
CA ARG A 149 -5.49 10.49 -2.10
C ARG A 149 -5.08 11.06 -3.46
N SER A 150 -6.02 11.69 -4.17
CA SER A 150 -5.75 12.39 -5.42
C SER A 150 -4.96 13.70 -5.20
N LEU A 151 -5.17 14.43 -4.10
CA LEU A 151 -4.35 15.61 -3.73
C LEU A 151 -2.92 15.20 -3.33
N VAL A 152 -2.77 14.21 -2.45
CA VAL A 152 -1.47 13.68 -2.00
C VAL A 152 -0.70 13.10 -3.19
N TRP A 153 -1.35 12.34 -4.08
CA TRP A 153 -0.71 11.85 -5.32
C TRP A 153 -0.28 13.00 -6.24
N ASN A 154 -1.12 14.02 -6.43
CA ASN A 154 -0.77 15.16 -7.28
C ASN A 154 0.33 16.04 -6.69
N ALA A 155 0.44 16.17 -5.36
CA ALA A 155 1.56 16.86 -4.71
C ALA A 155 2.84 16.02 -4.85
N TYR A 156 2.81 14.76 -4.43
CA TYR A 156 3.95 13.85 -4.49
C TYR A 156 4.56 13.76 -5.91
N ARG A 157 3.76 13.51 -6.95
CA ARG A 157 4.24 13.31 -8.32
C ARG A 157 4.66 14.59 -9.05
N LYS A 158 4.43 15.77 -8.47
CA LYS A 158 4.80 17.08 -9.03
C LYS A 158 5.90 17.78 -8.25
N GLY A 159 6.06 17.46 -6.97
CA GLY A 159 7.19 17.85 -6.15
C GLY A 159 8.43 16.98 -6.41
N ALA A 160 9.32 16.91 -5.43
CA ALA A 160 10.69 16.43 -5.62
C ALA A 160 10.84 14.98 -6.11
N ALA A 161 9.80 14.14 -6.04
CA ALA A 161 9.83 12.82 -6.67
C ALA A 161 9.96 12.91 -8.20
N LEU A 162 9.42 13.96 -8.83
CA LEU A 162 9.63 14.21 -10.24
C LEU A 162 11.10 14.56 -10.51
N ASP A 163 11.71 15.40 -9.69
CA ASP A 163 13.11 15.81 -9.83
C ASP A 163 14.09 14.66 -9.54
N GLU A 164 13.76 13.75 -8.63
CA GLU A 164 14.50 12.51 -8.35
C GLU A 164 14.43 11.50 -9.53
N MET A 165 13.26 11.37 -10.17
CA MET A 165 12.99 10.28 -11.12
C MET A 165 13.16 10.68 -12.58
N GLN A 166 12.95 11.95 -12.92
CA GLN A 166 13.01 12.45 -14.29
C GLN A 166 14.43 12.39 -14.92
N PRO A 167 15.56 12.63 -14.22
CA PRO A 167 16.89 12.50 -14.80
C PRO A 167 17.20 11.08 -15.28
N ASP A 168 16.92 10.08 -14.45
CA ASP A 168 17.09 8.67 -14.78
C ASP A 168 16.11 8.22 -15.87
N HIS A 169 14.87 8.70 -15.82
CA HIS A 169 13.87 8.44 -16.86
C HIS A 169 14.29 9.00 -18.22
N LYS A 170 14.77 10.25 -18.28
CA LYS A 170 15.34 10.88 -19.48
C LYS A 170 16.57 10.15 -20.01
N ALA A 171 17.36 9.54 -19.11
CA ALA A 171 18.52 8.72 -19.45
C ALA A 171 18.17 7.27 -19.86
N GLY A 172 16.88 6.90 -19.92
CA GLY A 172 16.45 5.56 -20.33
C GLY A 172 16.92 4.45 -19.39
N LYS A 173 16.93 4.71 -18.07
CA LYS A 173 17.39 3.74 -17.06
C LYS A 173 16.58 3.85 -15.77
N VAL A 174 16.68 2.84 -14.92
CA VAL A 174 16.31 2.90 -13.50
C VAL A 174 17.52 2.50 -12.65
N VAL A 175 17.69 3.14 -11.49
CA VAL A 175 18.74 2.86 -10.52
C VAL A 175 18.10 2.40 -9.20
N SER A 176 18.72 1.43 -8.52
CA SER A 176 18.31 0.94 -7.21
C SER A 176 19.52 0.40 -6.45
N GLY A 177 20.02 1.15 -5.47
CA GLY A 177 21.34 0.90 -4.87
C GLY A 177 22.44 1.01 -5.92
N GLU A 178 23.35 0.05 -5.95
CA GLU A 178 24.41 -0.06 -6.97
C GLU A 178 23.89 -0.50 -8.36
N TYR A 179 22.65 -1.01 -8.47
CA TYR A 179 22.16 -1.65 -9.68
C TYR A 179 21.51 -0.66 -10.65
N VAL A 180 22.02 -0.65 -11.88
CA VAL A 180 21.49 0.15 -13.00
C VAL A 180 20.88 -0.77 -14.05
N SER A 181 19.64 -0.47 -14.46
CA SER A 181 18.93 -1.19 -15.51
C SER A 181 18.54 -0.25 -16.65
N PRO A 182 19.21 -0.32 -17.81
CA PRO A 182 18.76 0.35 -19.02
C PRO A 182 17.39 -0.17 -19.47
N TYR A 183 16.57 0.70 -20.05
CA TYR A 183 15.34 0.33 -20.75
C TYR A 183 15.11 1.20 -21.98
N VAL A 184 14.30 0.69 -22.91
CA VAL A 184 13.72 1.51 -23.98
C VAL A 184 12.21 1.44 -23.83
N VAL A 185 11.57 2.60 -23.73
CA VAL A 185 10.11 2.74 -23.71
C VAL A 185 9.62 3.28 -25.06
N ARG A 186 8.51 2.72 -25.56
CA ARG A 186 7.80 3.20 -26.74
C ARG A 186 6.30 3.27 -26.46
N LYS A 187 5.63 4.28 -27.03
CA LYS A 187 4.19 4.51 -26.90
C LYS A 187 3.47 3.77 -28.02
N VAL A 188 2.47 2.96 -27.66
CA VAL A 188 1.64 2.17 -28.58
C VAL A 188 0.21 2.68 -28.46
N GLY A 189 -0.43 3.03 -29.57
CA GLY A 189 -1.80 3.59 -29.55
C GLY A 189 -1.88 4.98 -28.90
N LYS A 190 -2.99 5.27 -28.22
CA LYS A 190 -3.26 6.53 -27.50
C LYS A 190 -3.40 6.29 -26.00
N MET A 191 -3.06 7.29 -25.18
CA MET A 191 -3.21 7.22 -23.73
C MET A 191 -4.70 7.13 -23.34
N PRO A 192 -5.13 6.11 -22.57
CA PRO A 192 -6.47 6.08 -21.97
C PRO A 192 -6.67 7.18 -20.93
N GLU A 193 -7.93 7.52 -20.62
CA GLU A 193 -8.29 8.52 -19.61
C GLU A 193 -7.79 8.16 -18.19
N SER A 194 -7.62 6.87 -17.88
CA SER A 194 -7.09 6.40 -16.59
C SER A 194 -5.57 6.52 -16.46
N GLY A 195 -4.87 7.01 -17.50
CA GLY A 195 -3.41 6.96 -17.62
C GLY A 195 -2.93 5.79 -18.48
N TRP A 196 -1.63 5.71 -18.72
CA TRP A 196 -1.07 4.63 -19.56
C TRP A 196 -1.01 3.28 -18.81
N PRO A 197 -1.52 2.19 -19.40
CA PRO A 197 -1.05 0.84 -19.06
C PRO A 197 0.45 0.71 -19.32
N LEU A 198 1.16 -0.08 -18.52
CA LEU A 198 2.61 -0.28 -18.62
C LEU A 198 2.95 -1.76 -18.81
N VAL A 199 3.64 -2.10 -19.89
CA VAL A 199 4.17 -3.45 -20.16
C VAL A 199 5.67 -3.46 -19.91
N ILE A 200 6.11 -4.15 -18.86
CA ILE A 200 7.53 -4.39 -18.56
C ILE A 200 7.93 -5.73 -19.21
N ALA A 201 8.70 -5.65 -20.30
CA ALA A 201 9.11 -6.78 -21.12
C ALA A 201 10.59 -7.15 -20.92
N MET A 202 10.88 -8.38 -20.49
CA MET A 202 12.21 -8.85 -20.10
C MET A 202 12.79 -9.89 -21.08
N HIS A 203 14.06 -9.71 -21.48
CA HIS A 203 14.72 -10.49 -22.53
C HIS A 203 15.34 -11.83 -22.08
N GLY A 204 15.68 -12.69 -23.04
CA GLY A 204 16.45 -13.92 -22.82
C GLY A 204 17.96 -13.68 -22.66
N GLY A 205 18.73 -14.74 -22.39
CA GLY A 205 20.21 -14.68 -22.42
C GLY A 205 20.90 -14.25 -21.12
N GLY A 206 20.56 -14.88 -19.99
CA GLY A 206 21.39 -14.83 -18.78
C GLY A 206 22.64 -15.72 -18.91
N LYS A 207 23.70 -15.39 -18.16
CA LYS A 207 25.04 -16.02 -18.27
C LYS A 207 25.65 -15.91 -19.68
N ALA A 208 25.44 -14.77 -20.33
CA ALA A 208 25.91 -14.48 -21.67
C ALA A 208 27.01 -13.40 -21.64
N PRO A 209 27.93 -13.37 -22.62
CA PRO A 209 28.77 -12.19 -22.84
C PRO A 209 27.90 -10.97 -23.11
N LYS A 210 28.31 -9.78 -22.62
CA LYS A 210 27.49 -8.57 -22.67
C LYS A 210 26.93 -8.23 -24.07
N ALA A 211 27.74 -8.38 -25.11
CA ALA A 211 27.31 -8.16 -26.49
C ALA A 211 26.13 -9.06 -26.92
N LEU A 212 26.01 -10.28 -26.40
CA LEU A 212 24.88 -11.18 -26.65
C LEU A 212 23.67 -10.80 -25.79
N ASN A 213 23.87 -10.46 -24.52
CA ASN A 213 22.83 -9.99 -23.60
C ASN A 213 22.14 -8.72 -24.13
N ASP A 214 22.93 -7.72 -24.53
CA ASP A 214 22.46 -6.48 -25.16
C ASP A 214 21.79 -6.75 -26.53
N SER A 215 22.20 -7.80 -27.26
CA SER A 215 21.53 -8.21 -28.49
C SER A 215 20.14 -8.81 -28.22
N GLN A 216 19.99 -9.63 -27.18
CA GLN A 216 18.68 -10.14 -26.75
C GLN A 216 17.76 -9.01 -26.26
N TRP A 217 18.31 -8.00 -25.58
CA TRP A 217 17.56 -6.80 -25.21
C TRP A 217 17.08 -6.00 -26.44
N ARG A 218 17.93 -5.77 -27.44
CA ARG A 218 17.54 -5.14 -28.73
C ARG A 218 16.49 -5.93 -29.50
N VAL A 219 16.46 -7.26 -29.35
CA VAL A 219 15.35 -8.09 -29.88
C VAL A 219 14.07 -7.82 -29.07
N MET A 220 14.15 -7.80 -27.74
CA MET A 220 12.99 -7.59 -26.84
C MET A 220 12.32 -6.23 -27.04
N GLN A 221 13.03 -5.19 -27.50
CA GLN A 221 12.44 -3.89 -27.87
C GLN A 221 11.31 -3.99 -28.92
N ARG A 222 11.28 -5.07 -29.71
CA ARG A 222 10.33 -5.33 -30.80
C ARG A 222 9.83 -6.79 -30.87
N TYR A 223 9.85 -7.51 -29.75
CA TYR A 223 9.58 -8.96 -29.73
C TYR A 223 8.08 -9.28 -29.70
N TYR A 224 7.37 -8.72 -28.72
CA TYR A 224 5.91 -8.79 -28.67
C TYR A 224 5.31 -7.82 -29.68
N ARG A 225 4.21 -8.23 -30.30
CA ARG A 225 3.44 -7.45 -31.27
C ARG A 225 2.61 -6.38 -30.57
N ASP A 226 2.08 -5.44 -31.36
CA ASP A 226 1.32 -4.32 -30.85
C ASP A 226 -0.19 -4.57 -30.89
N HIS A 227 -0.82 -4.52 -29.72
CA HIS A 227 -2.26 -4.76 -29.52
C HIS A 227 -2.88 -3.56 -28.79
N PRO A 228 -2.98 -2.37 -29.41
CA PRO A 228 -3.46 -1.15 -28.74
C PRO A 228 -4.91 -1.25 -28.26
N GLY A 229 -5.73 -2.12 -28.87
CA GLY A 229 -7.18 -2.15 -28.65
C GLY A 229 -7.81 -0.79 -28.94
N ASP A 230 -8.80 -0.40 -28.14
CA ASP A 230 -9.46 0.91 -28.22
C ASP A 230 -8.60 2.07 -27.66
N GLY A 231 -7.38 1.79 -27.16
CA GLY A 231 -6.53 2.74 -26.45
C GLY A 231 -5.06 2.60 -26.80
N GLY A 232 -4.25 2.18 -25.83
CA GLY A 232 -2.79 2.15 -25.96
C GLY A 232 -2.07 1.85 -24.64
N TYR A 233 -0.75 1.71 -24.70
CA TYR A 233 0.12 1.38 -23.57
C TYR A 233 1.58 1.82 -23.79
N LEU A 234 2.35 1.89 -22.70
CA LEU A 234 3.81 1.99 -22.74
C LEU A 234 4.41 0.59 -22.82
N TYR A 235 5.12 0.30 -23.91
CA TYR A 235 5.93 -0.90 -24.02
C TYR A 235 7.36 -0.58 -23.58
N LEU A 236 7.79 -1.14 -22.46
CA LEU A 236 9.11 -0.92 -21.86
C LEU A 236 9.92 -2.21 -21.90
N ALA A 237 10.92 -2.27 -22.79
CA ALA A 237 11.88 -3.36 -22.83
C ALA A 237 13.00 -3.11 -21.83
N LEU A 238 13.02 -3.88 -20.73
CA LEU A 238 13.95 -3.77 -19.62
C LEU A 238 15.19 -4.65 -19.86
N ARG A 239 16.40 -4.12 -19.61
CA ARG A 239 17.66 -4.87 -19.69
C ARG A 239 18.07 -5.41 -18.32
N ALA A 240 18.44 -6.68 -18.23
CA ALA A 240 18.89 -7.31 -16.98
C ALA A 240 20.02 -6.48 -16.34
N PRO A 241 19.93 -6.04 -15.07
CA PRO A 241 20.96 -5.19 -14.46
C PRO A 241 22.37 -5.75 -14.57
N THR A 242 22.53 -7.08 -14.46
CA THR A 242 23.80 -7.77 -14.71
C THR A 242 23.67 -8.87 -15.76
N ASP A 243 24.78 -9.18 -16.43
CA ASP A 243 24.93 -10.27 -17.40
C ASP A 243 24.97 -11.68 -16.75
N ALA A 244 24.78 -11.74 -15.42
CA ALA A 244 24.79 -12.96 -14.63
C ALA A 244 23.64 -13.92 -15.01
N TRP A 245 23.78 -15.18 -14.60
CA TRP A 245 22.81 -16.25 -14.86
C TRP A 245 21.42 -15.96 -14.25
N ASN A 246 21.37 -15.18 -13.17
CA ASN A 246 20.20 -14.81 -12.38
C ASN A 246 19.82 -13.31 -12.47
N GLY A 247 20.25 -12.59 -13.50
CA GLY A 247 20.08 -11.13 -13.62
C GLY A 247 18.65 -10.57 -13.50
N PHE A 248 17.59 -11.38 -13.68
CA PHE A 248 16.20 -10.97 -13.42
C PHE A 248 15.55 -11.64 -12.19
N TYR A 249 16.28 -12.45 -11.41
CA TYR A 249 15.73 -13.22 -10.29
C TYR A 249 16.75 -13.36 -9.13
N THR A 250 17.08 -12.23 -8.52
CA THR A 250 17.95 -12.12 -7.34
C THR A 250 17.57 -10.87 -6.54
N GLY A 251 18.01 -10.75 -5.29
CA GLY A 251 17.48 -9.78 -4.31
C GLY A 251 17.31 -8.34 -4.80
N TYR A 252 18.25 -7.81 -5.60
CA TYR A 252 18.15 -6.44 -6.12
C TYR A 252 16.98 -6.19 -7.07
N VAL A 253 16.42 -7.23 -7.70
CA VAL A 253 15.43 -7.04 -8.79
C VAL A 253 14.09 -6.54 -8.25
N TYR A 254 13.75 -6.90 -7.01
CA TYR A 254 12.48 -6.52 -6.38
C TYR A 254 12.40 -5.00 -6.08
N PRO A 255 13.37 -4.36 -5.38
CA PRO A 255 13.36 -2.91 -5.22
C PRO A 255 13.58 -2.18 -6.55
N LEU A 256 14.38 -2.73 -7.49
CA LEU A 256 14.58 -2.12 -8.80
C LEU A 256 13.30 -2.07 -9.65
N VAL A 257 12.52 -3.16 -9.69
CA VAL A 257 11.22 -3.17 -10.40
C VAL A 257 10.19 -2.29 -9.68
N ALA A 258 10.19 -2.25 -8.34
CA ALA A 258 9.33 -1.31 -7.60
C ALA A 258 9.66 0.16 -7.92
N ARG A 259 10.96 0.53 -7.96
CA ARG A 259 11.43 1.87 -8.31
C ARG A 259 11.22 2.20 -9.80
N LEU A 260 11.22 1.21 -10.69
CA LEU A 260 10.85 1.37 -12.10
C LEU A 260 9.36 1.70 -12.26
N ILE A 261 8.47 0.92 -11.62
CA ILE A 261 7.03 1.16 -11.66
C ILE A 261 6.73 2.56 -11.12
N ARG A 262 7.32 2.92 -9.97
CA ARG A 262 7.23 4.26 -9.35
C ARG A 262 7.70 5.38 -10.30
N GLN A 263 8.83 5.21 -10.97
CA GLN A 263 9.36 6.16 -11.95
C GLN A 263 8.40 6.36 -13.14
N MET A 264 7.80 5.29 -13.66
CA MET A 264 6.85 5.41 -14.78
C MET A 264 5.49 6.00 -14.34
N LEU A 265 5.05 5.74 -13.11
CA LEU A 265 3.87 6.38 -12.50
C LEU A 265 4.07 7.91 -12.38
N VAL A 266 5.25 8.35 -11.92
CA VAL A 266 5.58 9.77 -11.75
C VAL A 266 5.85 10.47 -13.09
N CYS A 267 6.71 9.92 -13.94
CA CYS A 267 7.21 10.63 -15.13
C CYS A 267 6.29 10.54 -16.36
N GLU A 268 5.51 9.46 -16.51
CA GLU A 268 4.69 9.23 -17.72
C GLU A 268 3.18 9.17 -17.44
N GLY A 269 2.74 9.18 -16.17
CA GLY A 269 1.31 9.10 -15.84
C GLY A 269 0.72 7.70 -16.12
N VAL A 270 1.42 6.66 -15.67
CA VAL A 270 0.93 5.27 -15.73
C VAL A 270 -0.30 5.06 -14.84
N ASP A 271 -1.19 4.18 -15.26
CA ASP A 271 -2.29 3.64 -14.47
C ASP A 271 -1.73 2.52 -13.55
N SER A 272 -1.69 2.77 -12.24
CA SER A 272 -1.16 1.83 -11.25
C SER A 272 -1.90 0.50 -11.19
N ASP A 273 -3.15 0.45 -11.65
CA ASP A 273 -3.93 -0.80 -11.69
C ASP A 273 -3.83 -1.52 -13.05
N LYS A 274 -2.97 -1.05 -13.97
CA LYS A 274 -2.68 -1.65 -15.29
C LYS A 274 -1.19 -1.79 -15.59
N VAL A 275 -0.42 -2.27 -14.61
CA VAL A 275 0.98 -2.65 -14.76
C VAL A 275 1.10 -4.14 -15.08
N PHE A 276 1.86 -4.49 -16.11
CA PHE A 276 2.00 -5.85 -16.64
C PHE A 276 3.47 -6.27 -16.67
N LEU A 277 3.73 -7.54 -16.37
CA LEU A 277 5.07 -8.12 -16.39
C LEU A 277 5.12 -9.30 -17.36
N ILE A 278 6.02 -9.25 -18.35
CA ILE A 278 6.18 -10.31 -19.36
C ILE A 278 7.67 -10.58 -19.62
N GLY A 279 8.03 -11.83 -19.94
CA GLY A 279 9.40 -12.13 -20.34
C GLY A 279 9.62 -13.51 -20.92
N TYR A 280 10.69 -13.64 -21.72
CA TYR A 280 11.07 -14.86 -22.43
C TYR A 280 12.38 -15.43 -21.89
N SER A 281 12.46 -16.75 -21.69
CA SER A 281 13.65 -17.48 -21.24
C SER A 281 14.19 -16.91 -19.91
N HIS A 282 15.31 -16.17 -19.92
CA HIS A 282 15.86 -15.49 -18.74
C HIS A 282 14.88 -14.48 -18.12
N GLY A 283 14.20 -13.68 -18.95
CA GLY A 283 13.11 -12.81 -18.52
C GLY A 283 11.87 -13.59 -18.06
N GLY A 284 11.65 -14.80 -18.59
CA GLY A 284 10.60 -15.70 -18.12
C GLY A 284 10.86 -16.21 -16.70
N TYR A 285 12.11 -16.53 -16.37
CA TYR A 285 12.53 -16.79 -14.98
C TYR A 285 12.36 -15.54 -14.10
N GLY A 286 12.62 -14.35 -14.64
CA GLY A 286 12.31 -13.08 -13.99
C GLY A 286 10.83 -12.95 -13.63
N ALA A 287 9.92 -13.20 -14.58
CA ALA A 287 8.48 -13.18 -14.33
C ALA A 287 8.04 -14.23 -13.28
N PHE A 288 8.69 -15.39 -13.23
CA PHE A 288 8.46 -16.41 -12.19
C PHE A 288 8.97 -16.02 -10.79
N ALA A 289 9.96 -15.13 -10.67
CA ALA A 289 10.51 -14.70 -9.38
C ALA A 289 9.86 -13.39 -8.89
N ILE A 290 9.86 -12.36 -9.74
CA ILE A 290 9.26 -11.06 -9.45
C ILE A 290 7.74 -11.21 -9.27
N GLY A 291 7.08 -11.87 -10.22
CA GLY A 291 5.62 -11.94 -10.30
C GLY A 291 4.95 -12.44 -9.02
N PRO A 292 5.28 -13.65 -8.51
CA PRO A 292 4.71 -14.14 -7.26
C PRO A 292 5.23 -13.44 -6.01
N LYS A 293 6.43 -12.84 -6.02
CA LYS A 293 6.99 -12.19 -4.82
C LYS A 293 6.36 -10.81 -4.55
N MET A 294 5.89 -10.12 -5.59
CA MET A 294 5.18 -8.83 -5.52
C MET A 294 3.95 -8.80 -6.44
N ALA A 295 3.11 -9.85 -6.35
CA ALA A 295 1.92 -10.02 -7.19
C ALA A 295 0.87 -8.91 -7.01
N ASP A 296 0.95 -8.18 -5.89
CA ASP A 296 0.18 -6.99 -5.53
C ASP A 296 0.57 -5.72 -6.31
N ARG A 297 1.61 -5.78 -7.18
CA ARG A 297 2.01 -4.69 -8.07
C ARG A 297 1.58 -4.88 -9.54
N PHE A 298 0.90 -5.98 -9.89
CA PHE A 298 0.59 -6.31 -11.29
C PHE A 298 -0.89 -6.59 -11.54
N ALA A 299 -1.36 -6.22 -12.73
CA ALA A 299 -2.67 -6.56 -13.28
C ALA A 299 -2.65 -7.95 -13.95
N ALA A 300 -1.57 -8.30 -14.66
CA ALA A 300 -1.28 -9.66 -15.10
C ALA A 300 0.22 -9.91 -15.31
N ILE A 301 0.62 -11.17 -15.19
CA ILE A 301 2.00 -11.66 -15.36
C ILE A 301 2.02 -12.72 -16.47
N HIS A 302 3.09 -12.75 -17.28
CA HIS A 302 3.37 -13.82 -18.24
C HIS A 302 4.83 -14.26 -18.25
N SER A 303 5.07 -15.56 -18.44
CA SER A 303 6.41 -16.16 -18.53
C SER A 303 6.49 -17.16 -19.68
N SER A 304 7.43 -16.97 -20.60
CA SER A 304 7.69 -17.88 -21.72
C SER A 304 9.01 -18.62 -21.57
N ALA A 305 9.02 -19.91 -21.93
CA ALA A 305 10.21 -20.76 -22.05
C ALA A 305 11.05 -20.91 -20.76
N ALA A 306 10.42 -20.74 -19.61
CA ALA A 306 11.02 -20.76 -18.28
C ALA A 306 10.25 -21.67 -17.31
N ALA A 307 10.63 -21.66 -16.02
CA ALA A 307 9.95 -22.40 -14.95
C ALA A 307 10.13 -21.67 -13.60
N PRO A 308 9.33 -21.97 -12.56
CA PRO A 308 9.56 -21.44 -11.22
C PRO A 308 10.92 -21.85 -10.66
N THR A 309 11.52 -20.99 -9.84
CA THR A 309 12.77 -21.25 -9.12
C THR A 309 12.44 -21.70 -7.71
N ASP A 310 12.94 -22.88 -7.32
CA ASP A 310 12.60 -23.53 -6.06
C ASP A 310 13.01 -22.66 -4.85
N GLY A 311 12.07 -22.45 -3.93
CA GLY A 311 12.26 -21.58 -2.76
C GLY A 311 12.15 -20.07 -3.01
N GLU A 312 12.00 -19.63 -4.27
CA GLU A 312 11.85 -18.21 -4.66
C GLU A 312 10.46 -17.93 -5.28
N SER A 313 9.92 -18.87 -6.05
CA SER A 313 8.64 -18.76 -6.75
C SER A 313 7.50 -19.44 -5.97
N SER A 314 6.83 -18.74 -5.05
CA SER A 314 5.68 -19.32 -4.32
C SER A 314 4.35 -19.15 -5.06
N ALA A 315 3.69 -20.27 -5.39
CA ALA A 315 2.35 -20.26 -5.97
C ALA A 315 1.27 -19.69 -5.02
N LYS A 316 1.49 -19.77 -3.69
CA LYS A 316 0.55 -19.30 -2.66
C LYS A 316 0.19 -17.81 -2.81
N ASN A 317 1.14 -16.99 -3.29
CA ASN A 317 0.97 -15.54 -3.41
C ASN A 317 0.08 -15.13 -4.60
N LEU A 318 -0.28 -16.06 -5.49
CA LEU A 318 -1.00 -15.78 -6.74
C LEU A 318 -2.53 -15.83 -6.60
N LEU A 319 -3.06 -15.78 -5.36
CA LEU A 319 -4.49 -15.93 -5.08
C LEU A 319 -5.39 -15.02 -5.93
N ASN A 320 -4.97 -13.77 -6.15
CA ASN A 320 -5.76 -12.74 -6.82
C ASN A 320 -5.18 -12.29 -8.19
N THR A 321 -3.94 -12.67 -8.52
CA THR A 321 -3.20 -12.05 -9.63
C THR A 321 -3.11 -12.99 -10.84
N PRO A 322 -3.65 -12.60 -12.02
CA PRO A 322 -3.54 -13.40 -13.23
C PRO A 322 -2.09 -13.69 -13.63
N PHE A 323 -1.73 -14.97 -13.74
CA PHE A 323 -0.40 -15.39 -14.19
C PHE A 323 -0.50 -16.55 -15.20
N THR A 324 -0.04 -16.32 -16.42
CA THR A 324 0.06 -17.35 -17.47
C THR A 324 1.51 -17.75 -17.69
N PHE A 325 1.80 -19.04 -17.93
CA PHE A 325 3.16 -19.48 -18.26
C PHE A 325 3.19 -20.47 -19.41
N MET A 326 4.01 -20.18 -20.42
CA MET A 326 4.10 -20.93 -21.68
C MET A 326 5.41 -21.72 -21.75
N ILE A 327 5.31 -23.01 -22.07
CA ILE A 327 6.47 -23.92 -22.12
C ILE A 327 6.29 -24.93 -23.26
N GLY A 328 7.40 -25.26 -23.94
CA GLY A 328 7.43 -26.28 -24.98
C GLY A 328 7.39 -27.69 -24.40
N GLU A 329 6.69 -28.60 -25.07
CA GLU A 329 6.63 -30.03 -24.75
C GLU A 329 8.01 -30.72 -24.80
N SER A 330 8.94 -30.21 -25.61
CA SER A 330 10.33 -30.68 -25.66
C SER A 330 11.31 -29.80 -24.85
N ASP A 331 10.82 -28.85 -24.05
CA ASP A 331 11.67 -27.85 -23.37
C ASP A 331 12.24 -28.35 -22.02
N LEU A 332 13.01 -29.44 -22.10
CA LEU A 332 13.42 -30.26 -20.95
C LEU A 332 14.64 -29.72 -20.16
N ALA A 333 15.47 -28.87 -20.76
CA ALA A 333 16.72 -28.43 -20.12
C ALA A 333 16.47 -27.70 -18.78
N TYR A 334 17.30 -27.98 -17.77
CA TYR A 334 17.09 -27.57 -16.38
C TYR A 334 15.78 -28.10 -15.75
N GLY A 335 15.21 -29.17 -16.29
CA GLY A 335 13.95 -29.76 -15.81
C GLY A 335 12.74 -28.83 -15.92
N ARG A 336 12.76 -27.84 -16.82
CA ARG A 336 11.75 -26.77 -16.86
C ARG A 336 10.33 -27.30 -17.05
N LEU A 337 10.08 -28.20 -18.01
CA LEU A 337 8.78 -28.84 -18.16
C LEU A 337 8.30 -29.53 -16.88
N LYS A 338 9.17 -30.29 -16.19
CA LYS A 338 8.84 -30.97 -14.92
C LYS A 338 8.46 -29.96 -13.83
N ARG A 339 9.21 -28.86 -13.68
CA ARG A 339 8.91 -27.79 -12.72
C ARG A 339 7.61 -27.05 -13.06
N CYS A 340 7.33 -26.79 -14.34
CA CYS A 340 6.06 -26.20 -14.78
C CYS A 340 4.86 -27.12 -14.51
N LEU A 341 4.97 -28.42 -14.76
CA LEU A 341 3.91 -29.39 -14.45
C LEU A 341 3.65 -29.49 -12.94
N ALA A 342 4.70 -29.53 -12.12
CA ALA A 342 4.57 -29.54 -10.66
C ALA A 342 3.91 -28.26 -10.12
N PHE A 343 4.23 -27.11 -10.70
CA PHE A 343 3.64 -25.82 -10.34
C PHE A 343 2.18 -25.68 -10.78
N ASP A 344 1.84 -26.15 -11.98
CA ASP A 344 0.44 -26.22 -12.45
C ASP A 344 -0.41 -27.13 -11.55
N GLN A 345 0.17 -28.24 -11.07
CA GLN A 345 -0.50 -29.09 -10.08
C GLN A 345 -0.67 -28.39 -8.73
N ALA A 346 0.39 -27.82 -8.15
CA ALA A 346 0.29 -27.09 -6.89
C ALA A 346 -0.71 -25.91 -6.96
N VAL A 347 -0.82 -25.26 -8.12
CA VAL A 347 -1.84 -24.24 -8.41
C VAL A 347 -3.26 -24.81 -8.45
N LYS A 348 -3.46 -26.00 -9.05
CA LYS A 348 -4.75 -26.71 -9.02
C LYS A 348 -5.15 -27.11 -7.61
N ASP A 349 -4.19 -27.61 -6.82
CA ASP A 349 -4.41 -28.03 -5.43
C ASP A 349 -4.79 -26.83 -4.55
N LEU A 350 -4.09 -25.70 -4.69
CA LEU A 350 -4.41 -24.43 -4.01
C LEU A 350 -5.75 -23.83 -4.45
N ARG A 351 -6.14 -23.98 -5.73
CA ARG A 351 -7.43 -23.51 -6.25
C ARG A 351 -8.58 -24.38 -5.73
N GLY A 352 -8.44 -25.70 -5.81
CA GLY A 352 -9.53 -26.64 -5.63
C GLY A 352 -10.68 -26.38 -6.64
N PRO A 353 -11.96 -26.42 -6.22
CA PRO A 353 -13.10 -26.17 -7.10
C PRO A 353 -13.37 -24.69 -7.40
N ARG A 354 -12.59 -23.75 -6.83
CA ARG A 354 -12.81 -22.31 -6.96
C ARG A 354 -12.58 -21.81 -8.39
N LYS A 355 -13.35 -20.81 -8.81
CA LYS A 355 -13.25 -20.18 -10.15
C LYS A 355 -12.73 -18.73 -10.08
N ASP A 356 -12.79 -18.16 -8.89
CA ASP A 356 -12.42 -16.82 -8.45
C ASP A 356 -10.99 -16.75 -7.87
N ALA A 357 -10.45 -17.88 -7.42
CA ALA A 357 -9.14 -17.99 -6.78
C ALA A 357 -8.04 -18.54 -7.70
N TYR A 358 -6.83 -18.03 -7.53
CA TYR A 358 -5.63 -18.40 -8.28
C TYR A 358 -5.87 -18.40 -9.81
N PRO A 359 -6.05 -17.23 -10.47
CA PRO A 359 -6.31 -17.10 -11.91
C PRO A 359 -5.05 -17.41 -12.77
N VAL A 360 -4.47 -18.59 -12.57
CA VAL A 360 -3.15 -19.02 -13.04
C VAL A 360 -3.28 -20.17 -14.04
N ARG A 361 -2.58 -20.11 -15.19
CA ARG A 361 -2.76 -21.08 -16.30
C ARG A 361 -1.45 -21.47 -16.98
N MET A 362 -1.12 -22.76 -16.97
CA MET A 362 -0.09 -23.34 -17.83
C MET A 362 -0.55 -23.40 -19.29
N LEU A 363 0.34 -23.02 -20.21
CA LEU A 363 0.15 -23.05 -21.65
C LEU A 363 1.21 -23.97 -22.29
N LEU A 364 0.99 -25.28 -22.15
CA LEU A 364 1.85 -26.29 -22.77
C LEU A 364 1.71 -26.27 -24.30
N LYS A 365 2.83 -26.17 -25.03
CA LYS A 365 2.86 -26.08 -26.49
C LYS A 365 3.47 -27.34 -27.09
N LYS A 366 2.63 -28.19 -27.69
CA LYS A 366 3.02 -29.45 -28.32
C LYS A 366 3.95 -29.25 -29.50
N GLY A 367 4.99 -30.08 -29.61
CA GLY A 367 6.00 -29.98 -30.67
C GLY A 367 6.95 -28.76 -30.59
N PHE A 368 6.86 -27.91 -29.56
CA PHE A 368 7.79 -26.80 -29.35
C PHE A 368 8.89 -27.17 -28.34
N GLY A 369 10.09 -26.62 -28.55
CA GLY A 369 11.21 -26.65 -27.59
C GLY A 369 11.38 -25.30 -26.89
N HIS A 370 12.64 -24.89 -26.65
CA HIS A 370 12.96 -23.60 -26.02
C HIS A 370 12.66 -22.37 -26.88
N GLY A 371 12.82 -22.51 -28.20
CA GLY A 371 12.66 -21.42 -29.17
C GLY A 371 11.31 -21.46 -29.88
N GLY A 372 10.85 -20.29 -30.33
CA GLY A 372 9.74 -20.19 -31.28
C GLY A 372 8.35 -20.39 -30.68
N LEU A 373 8.18 -20.28 -29.35
CA LEU A 373 6.85 -20.34 -28.74
C LEU A 373 5.91 -19.28 -29.35
N PRO A 374 4.62 -19.58 -29.55
CA PRO A 374 3.64 -18.63 -30.08
C PRO A 374 3.12 -17.71 -28.96
N ASP A 375 4.01 -16.85 -28.45
CA ASP A 375 3.71 -15.88 -27.37
C ASP A 375 3.78 -14.40 -27.81
N ARG A 376 4.20 -14.11 -29.05
CA ARG A 376 4.37 -12.72 -29.54
C ARG A 376 3.09 -11.88 -29.45
N ASP A 377 1.94 -12.51 -29.58
CA ASP A 377 0.62 -11.88 -29.54
C ASP A 377 -0.02 -11.92 -28.14
N HIS A 378 0.66 -12.52 -27.15
CA HIS A 378 0.07 -12.87 -25.85
C HIS A 378 -0.37 -11.65 -25.01
N LEU A 379 0.16 -10.44 -25.32
CA LEU A 379 -0.28 -9.18 -24.71
C LEU A 379 -1.78 -8.94 -24.87
N GLU A 380 -2.39 -9.34 -25.99
CA GLU A 380 -3.84 -9.26 -26.22
C GLU A 380 -4.64 -9.94 -25.10
N THR A 381 -4.14 -11.07 -24.58
CA THR A 381 -4.78 -11.81 -23.49
C THR A 381 -4.54 -11.22 -22.10
N MET A 382 -3.59 -10.28 -21.99
CA MET A 382 -3.19 -9.64 -20.73
C MET A 382 -3.83 -8.28 -20.54
N MET A 383 -3.87 -7.43 -21.57
CA MET A 383 -4.30 -6.02 -21.46
C MET A 383 -5.71 -5.80 -20.87
N PRO A 384 -6.70 -6.71 -21.01
CA PRO A 384 -8.01 -6.56 -20.36
C PRO A 384 -7.98 -6.69 -18.82
N ALA A 385 -6.92 -7.22 -18.22
CA ALA A 385 -6.85 -7.38 -16.78
C ALA A 385 -6.62 -6.06 -16.06
N VAL A 386 -7.28 -5.90 -14.90
CA VAL A 386 -7.11 -4.76 -13.98
C VAL A 386 -6.77 -5.32 -12.61
N ARG A 387 -5.77 -4.75 -11.96
CA ARG A 387 -5.33 -5.14 -10.62
C ARG A 387 -6.42 -4.86 -9.59
N ASN A 388 -6.62 -5.77 -8.63
CA ASN A 388 -7.30 -5.45 -7.39
C ASN A 388 -6.25 -5.11 -6.30
N PRO A 389 -6.09 -3.84 -5.90
CA PRO A 389 -5.12 -3.45 -4.87
C PRO A 389 -5.57 -3.81 -3.44
N ILE A 390 -6.87 -4.07 -3.23
CA ILE A 390 -7.50 -4.29 -1.91
C ILE A 390 -8.43 -5.52 -1.90
N PRO A 391 -7.94 -6.72 -2.25
CA PRO A 391 -8.77 -7.92 -2.32
C PRO A 391 -9.30 -8.34 -0.94
N ASN A 392 -10.47 -8.97 -0.93
CA ASN A 392 -11.13 -9.44 0.29
C ASN A 392 -10.42 -10.65 0.93
N SER A 393 -9.56 -11.33 0.18
CA SER A 393 -8.78 -12.47 0.65
C SER A 393 -7.34 -12.34 0.16
N LEU A 394 -6.38 -12.64 1.03
CA LEU A 394 -4.95 -12.71 0.72
C LEU A 394 -4.39 -14.03 1.26
N VAL A 395 -3.46 -14.61 0.50
CA VAL A 395 -2.48 -15.56 1.03
C VAL A 395 -1.12 -15.01 0.63
N TRP A 396 -0.21 -14.89 1.60
CA TRP A 396 1.12 -14.35 1.39
C TRP A 396 2.16 -15.17 2.16
N GLN A 397 3.10 -15.72 1.41
CA GLN A 397 4.28 -16.41 1.89
C GLN A 397 5.51 -15.57 1.49
N PRO A 398 6.17 -14.91 2.45
CA PRO A 398 7.49 -14.33 2.25
C PRO A 398 8.51 -15.42 1.85
N THR A 399 9.42 -15.05 0.96
CA THR A 399 10.47 -15.93 0.44
C THR A 399 11.88 -15.37 0.67
N ASP A 400 12.02 -14.15 1.17
CA ASP A 400 13.29 -13.56 1.58
C ASP A 400 13.00 -12.38 2.52
N SER A 401 14.04 -11.63 2.88
CA SER A 401 13.95 -10.42 3.68
C SER A 401 13.69 -9.14 2.86
N VAL A 402 13.48 -9.23 1.54
CA VAL A 402 13.50 -8.07 0.63
C VAL A 402 12.12 -7.46 0.43
N VAL A 403 11.07 -8.27 0.36
CA VAL A 403 9.70 -7.78 0.20
C VAL A 403 8.93 -7.89 1.52
N GLY A 404 8.91 -6.80 2.28
CA GLY A 404 8.16 -6.71 3.55
C GLY A 404 6.70 -6.25 3.44
N ARG A 405 6.20 -5.92 2.23
CA ARG A 405 4.85 -5.37 2.01
C ARG A 405 4.14 -6.04 0.83
N PHE A 406 2.91 -6.51 1.07
CA PHE A 406 2.08 -7.19 0.08
C PHE A 406 0.61 -6.75 0.21
N SER A 407 0.12 -5.95 -0.75
CA SER A 407 -1.20 -5.31 -0.69
C SER A 407 -1.39 -4.53 0.63
N TRP A 408 -2.43 -4.83 1.41
CA TRP A 408 -2.72 -4.25 2.72
C TRP A 408 -1.96 -4.91 3.89
N LEU A 409 -1.00 -5.80 3.61
CA LEU A 409 -0.19 -6.49 4.61
C LEU A 409 1.29 -6.02 4.64
N GLU A 410 1.90 -6.20 5.80
CA GLU A 410 3.28 -5.96 6.17
C GLU A 410 3.75 -7.00 7.19
N ILE A 411 4.92 -7.58 6.97
CA ILE A 411 5.68 -8.23 8.04
C ILE A 411 6.98 -7.41 8.17
N PRO A 412 7.26 -6.76 9.31
CA PRO A 412 8.46 -5.92 9.47
C PRO A 412 9.78 -6.69 9.33
N ALA A 413 9.79 -7.97 9.69
CA ALA A 413 10.92 -8.90 9.52
C ALA A 413 10.50 -10.11 8.65
N PRO A 414 10.40 -9.94 7.32
CA PRO A 414 9.94 -10.99 6.42
C PRO A 414 11.00 -12.09 6.27
N ALA A 415 10.59 -13.36 6.24
CA ALA A 415 11.49 -14.50 6.22
C ALA A 415 10.88 -15.76 5.58
N LYS A 416 11.74 -16.66 5.07
CA LYS A 416 11.33 -18.01 4.63
C LYS A 416 10.67 -18.76 5.81
N LYS A 417 9.67 -19.59 5.49
CA LYS A 417 8.78 -20.33 6.43
C LYS A 417 7.68 -19.51 7.13
N GLN A 418 7.49 -18.24 6.79
CA GLN A 418 6.30 -17.49 7.20
C GLN A 418 5.11 -17.78 6.27
N LEU A 419 3.89 -17.68 6.81
CA LEU A 419 2.65 -17.64 6.06
C LEU A 419 1.66 -16.69 6.73
N VAL A 420 0.96 -15.90 5.92
CA VAL A 420 -0.25 -15.16 6.30
C VAL A 420 -1.39 -15.60 5.39
N GLU A 421 -2.48 -16.09 5.98
CA GLU A 421 -3.78 -16.17 5.29
C GLU A 421 -4.68 -15.12 5.93
N ALA A 422 -5.28 -14.23 5.14
CA ALA A 422 -6.12 -13.15 5.67
C ALA A 422 -7.40 -13.00 4.85
N THR A 423 -8.54 -12.84 5.51
CA THR A 423 -9.84 -12.56 4.87
C THR A 423 -10.55 -11.39 5.55
N ARG A 424 -11.39 -10.68 4.78
CA ARG A 424 -12.13 -9.49 5.22
C ARG A 424 -13.60 -9.61 4.84
N THR A 425 -14.49 -9.45 5.83
CA THR A 425 -15.93 -9.27 5.64
C THR A 425 -16.37 -7.97 6.31
N GLY A 426 -16.48 -6.90 5.51
CA GLY A 426 -16.74 -5.55 6.02
C GLY A 426 -15.63 -5.09 6.95
N ASN A 427 -15.97 -4.85 8.22
CA ASN A 427 -15.05 -4.43 9.28
C ASN A 427 -14.41 -5.59 10.06
N ARG A 428 -14.80 -6.87 9.85
CA ARG A 428 -14.13 -8.02 10.47
C ARG A 428 -13.02 -8.54 9.55
N PHE A 429 -11.84 -8.72 10.13
CA PHE A 429 -10.68 -9.36 9.53
C PHE A 429 -10.37 -10.65 10.29
N GLU A 430 -10.17 -11.74 9.57
CA GLU A 430 -9.74 -13.02 10.12
C GLU A 430 -8.39 -13.38 9.50
N ILE A 431 -7.39 -13.55 10.34
CA ILE A 431 -5.99 -13.72 9.94
C ILE A 431 -5.43 -14.99 10.59
N LYS A 432 -4.68 -15.78 9.82
CA LYS A 432 -3.89 -16.91 10.31
C LYS A 432 -2.42 -16.64 10.08
N LEU A 433 -1.60 -16.93 11.08
CA LEU A 433 -0.16 -16.69 11.07
C LEU A 433 0.62 -17.96 11.39
N GLU A 434 1.55 -18.29 10.50
CA GLU A 434 2.58 -19.29 10.69
C GLU A 434 3.96 -18.59 10.63
N GLY A 435 4.85 -18.89 11.57
CA GLY A 435 6.24 -18.38 11.56
C GLY A 435 6.43 -16.88 11.79
N THR A 436 5.38 -16.12 12.12
CA THR A 436 5.44 -14.73 12.57
C THR A 436 4.43 -14.45 13.68
N GLU A 437 4.79 -13.58 14.61
CA GLU A 437 3.94 -13.13 15.73
C GLU A 437 3.46 -11.68 15.56
N SER A 438 3.86 -10.98 14.49
CA SER A 438 3.45 -9.58 14.26
C SER A 438 3.31 -9.20 12.78
N LEU A 439 2.40 -8.25 12.51
CA LEU A 439 2.10 -7.68 11.19
C LEU A 439 1.38 -6.33 11.26
N ASN A 440 1.25 -5.68 10.10
CA ASN A 440 0.14 -4.79 9.72
C ASN A 440 -0.51 -5.43 8.47
N LEU A 441 -1.73 -5.18 7.97
CA LEU A 441 -2.87 -4.36 8.33
C LEU A 441 -2.75 -2.83 8.19
N TYR A 442 -2.77 -2.42 6.93
CA TYR A 442 -3.07 -1.07 6.47
C TYR A 442 -4.51 -1.00 5.92
N LEU A 443 -5.25 0.06 6.23
CA LEU A 443 -6.69 0.18 5.96
C LEU A 443 -7.08 1.59 5.48
N ASP A 444 -8.20 1.68 4.77
CA ASP A 444 -8.83 2.94 4.36
C ASP A 444 -10.35 2.76 4.11
N GLU A 445 -11.07 3.82 3.74
CA GLU A 445 -12.54 3.82 3.63
C GLU A 445 -13.09 2.90 2.52
N ARG A 446 -12.24 2.44 1.60
CA ARG A 446 -12.58 1.40 0.61
C ARG A 446 -12.70 0.02 1.27
N MET A 447 -12.10 -0.15 2.45
CA MET A 447 -12.01 -1.40 3.20
C MET A 447 -12.80 -1.40 4.51
N VAL A 448 -13.01 -0.27 5.18
CA VAL A 448 -13.71 -0.23 6.47
C VAL A 448 -14.68 0.95 6.60
N ASP A 449 -15.83 0.69 7.22
CA ASP A 449 -16.74 1.73 7.69
C ASP A 449 -16.27 2.22 9.07
N TYR A 450 -15.51 3.31 9.09
CA TYR A 450 -14.95 3.89 10.33
C TYR A 450 -16.00 4.34 11.39
N ARG A 451 -17.30 4.34 11.05
CA ARG A 451 -18.40 4.55 12.01
C ARG A 451 -18.67 3.32 12.89
N LYS A 452 -18.02 2.19 12.61
CA LYS A 452 -18.13 0.91 13.30
C LYS A 452 -16.75 0.52 13.84
N PRO A 453 -16.67 -0.31 14.89
CA PRO A 453 -15.39 -0.88 15.29
C PRO A 453 -14.80 -1.71 14.14
N VAL A 454 -13.48 -1.83 14.11
CA VAL A 454 -12.77 -2.81 13.28
C VAL A 454 -12.36 -3.96 14.20
N VAL A 455 -12.76 -5.16 13.81
CA VAL A 455 -12.50 -6.39 14.57
C VAL A 455 -11.43 -7.17 13.82
N VAL A 456 -10.33 -7.52 14.49
CA VAL A 456 -9.28 -8.37 13.94
C VAL A 456 -9.09 -9.57 14.84
N GLU A 457 -9.26 -10.75 14.24
CA GLU A 457 -9.03 -12.04 14.85
C GLU A 457 -7.77 -12.66 14.26
N VAL A 458 -6.85 -13.12 15.11
CA VAL A 458 -5.63 -13.81 14.72
C VAL A 458 -5.63 -15.20 15.33
N ASN A 459 -5.50 -16.25 14.51
CA ASN A 459 -5.47 -17.65 14.96
C ASN A 459 -6.66 -18.02 15.89
N GLY A 460 -7.85 -17.42 15.65
CA GLY A 460 -9.06 -17.63 16.47
C GLY A 460 -9.19 -16.74 17.72
N LYS A 461 -8.23 -15.84 17.97
CA LYS A 461 -8.18 -14.93 19.14
C LYS A 461 -8.43 -13.49 18.68
N THR A 462 -9.44 -12.82 19.21
CA THR A 462 -9.67 -11.39 18.92
C THR A 462 -8.53 -10.57 19.55
N VAL A 463 -7.80 -9.82 18.72
CA VAL A 463 -6.64 -9.00 19.12
C VAL A 463 -6.86 -7.49 18.87
N VAL A 464 -7.86 -7.15 18.06
CA VAL A 464 -8.35 -5.77 17.90
C VAL A 464 -9.87 -5.81 17.92
N ASP A 465 -10.49 -4.99 18.77
CA ASP A 465 -11.88 -4.56 18.65
C ASP A 465 -11.97 -3.11 19.14
N ARG A 466 -11.95 -2.16 18.20
CA ARG A 466 -11.97 -0.72 18.49
C ARG A 466 -12.34 0.10 17.26
N PHE A 467 -12.75 1.35 17.47
CA PHE A 467 -12.87 2.31 16.38
C PHE A 467 -11.50 2.76 15.89
N LEU A 468 -11.39 2.98 14.58
CA LEU A 468 -10.19 3.52 13.94
C LEU A 468 -10.47 4.93 13.41
N ARG A 469 -9.41 5.65 13.07
CA ARG A 469 -9.48 6.96 12.42
C ARG A 469 -8.49 7.02 11.26
N PRO A 470 -8.88 7.60 10.13
CA PRO A 470 -7.95 7.90 9.05
C PRO A 470 -7.03 9.05 9.45
N SER A 471 -5.82 9.08 8.91
CA SER A 471 -4.83 10.10 9.16
C SER A 471 -4.02 10.44 7.92
N MET A 472 -3.73 11.72 7.76
CA MET A 472 -2.89 12.27 6.68
C MET A 472 -1.45 11.78 6.78
N GLU A 473 -0.93 11.60 8.00
CA GLU A 473 0.43 11.10 8.22
C GLU A 473 0.61 9.71 7.60
N VAL A 474 -0.36 8.81 7.85
CA VAL A 474 -0.36 7.45 7.28
C VAL A 474 -0.58 7.49 5.76
N LEU A 475 -1.46 8.35 5.25
CA LEU A 475 -1.70 8.50 3.82
C LEU A 475 -0.45 8.97 3.06
N CYS A 476 0.25 9.98 3.59
CA CYS A 476 1.48 10.51 3.02
C CYS A 476 2.64 9.52 3.15
N ARG A 477 2.84 8.91 4.32
CA ARG A 477 3.92 7.93 4.53
C ARG A 477 3.71 6.67 3.70
N THR A 478 2.51 6.11 3.62
CA THR A 478 2.25 4.91 2.80
C THR A 478 2.39 5.16 1.30
N LEU A 479 2.08 6.36 0.82
CA LEU A 479 2.41 6.74 -0.55
C LEU A 479 3.94 6.83 -0.74
N LEU A 480 4.66 7.42 0.23
CA LEU A 480 6.11 7.57 0.19
C LEU A 480 6.85 6.22 0.26
N GLU A 481 6.33 5.24 1.02
CA GLU A 481 6.80 3.85 1.04
C GLU A 481 6.53 3.14 -0.30
N ARG A 482 5.26 3.12 -0.76
CA ARG A 482 4.82 2.22 -1.85
C ARG A 482 5.00 2.77 -3.25
N GLY A 483 4.99 4.10 -3.41
CA GLY A 483 5.05 4.81 -4.69
C GLY A 483 3.78 4.67 -5.55
N ASP A 484 2.64 4.33 -4.94
CA ASP A 484 1.42 3.88 -5.61
C ASP A 484 0.17 4.44 -4.89
N PRO A 485 -0.66 5.28 -5.53
CA PRO A 485 -1.79 5.93 -4.86
C PRO A 485 -2.92 4.97 -4.48
N LYS A 486 -3.00 3.79 -5.10
CA LYS A 486 -4.00 2.76 -4.81
C LYS A 486 -3.57 1.86 -3.65
N LEU A 487 -2.28 1.86 -3.30
CA LEU A 487 -1.69 1.19 -2.13
C LEU A 487 -1.18 2.17 -1.05
N ALA A 488 -1.53 3.45 -1.16
CA ALA A 488 -1.57 4.35 -0.01
C ALA A 488 -2.82 4.03 0.85
N PHE A 489 -2.75 4.23 2.16
CA PHE A 489 -3.80 3.88 3.12
C PHE A 489 -3.86 4.93 4.24
N THR A 490 -5.02 5.14 4.85
CA THR A 490 -5.23 6.20 5.84
C THR A 490 -5.13 5.70 7.29
N SER A 491 -5.12 4.40 7.54
CA SER A 491 -4.88 3.80 8.86
C SER A 491 -3.84 2.67 8.81
N LYS A 492 -3.04 2.56 9.88
CA LYS A 492 -2.12 1.44 10.15
C LYS A 492 -2.50 0.82 11.50
N ILE A 493 -2.49 -0.51 11.61
CA ILE A 493 -2.64 -1.22 12.89
C ILE A 493 -1.53 -2.25 13.03
N THR A 494 -0.61 -2.02 13.97
CA THR A 494 0.30 -3.08 14.41
C THR A 494 -0.48 -4.10 15.23
N ILE A 495 -0.32 -5.36 14.85
CA ILE A 495 -0.93 -6.52 15.48
C ILE A 495 0.19 -7.33 16.13
N GLU A 496 -0.04 -7.77 17.36
CA GLU A 496 0.81 -8.67 18.13
C GLU A 496 0.01 -9.92 18.48
N ALA A 497 0.38 -11.06 17.91
CA ALA A 497 -0.17 -12.36 18.22
C ALA A 497 0.44 -12.88 19.54
N LYS A 498 0.14 -12.22 20.65
CA LYS A 498 0.56 -12.68 21.98
C LYS A 498 0.01 -14.09 22.22
N PRO A 499 0.81 -15.03 22.76
CA PRO A 499 0.34 -16.37 23.14
C PRO A 499 -0.90 -16.31 24.05
#